data_AF-A0A948BKK9-F1
#
_entry.id   AF-A0A948BKK9-F1
#
_cell.length_a   1.000
_cell.length_b   1.000
_cell.length_c   1.000
_cell.angle_alpha   90.00
_cell.angle_beta   90.00
_cell.angle_gamma   90.00
#
_symmetry.space_group_name_H-M   'P 1'
#
loop_
_entity.id
_entity.type
_entity.pdbx_description
1 polymer ?
#
loop_
_entity_poly.entity_id
_entity_poly.type
_entity_poly.pdbx_seq_one_letter_code
_entity_poly.pdbx_strand_id
1 'polypeptide(L)'
;MPNIKYTNDNMRYETITLIILFVALPACSGPDQHLQKMAREIYSQKTWEPPLPPKEFKSDGCSCWPDNDWLECCIEHDTIYWLGGTSEERKKADLALQECVSQKDHPIMGRVMYYGVRLGAVPWLPTPFRWGFGWKYPQSGPPGKQY
;
A
#
# COMPACT_ATOMS: atom_id res chain seq x y z
N MET A 1 65.23 3.30 4.77
CA MET A 1 64.32 4.42 4.46
C MET A 1 63.60 4.10 3.16
N PRO A 2 62.27 3.94 3.19
CA PRO A 2 61.44 4.72 2.27
C PRO A 2 60.28 5.44 2.99
N ASN A 3 59.84 6.51 2.33
CA ASN A 3 58.95 7.57 2.78
C ASN A 3 57.58 7.10 3.30
N ILE A 4 57.23 7.56 4.49
CA ILE A 4 55.85 7.61 5.00
C ILE A 4 55.12 8.71 4.22
N LYS A 5 54.21 8.33 3.32
CA LYS A 5 53.23 9.28 2.77
C LYS A 5 52.02 9.31 3.70
N TYR A 6 51.92 10.38 4.47
CA TYR A 6 50.68 10.80 5.13
C TYR A 6 49.62 11.05 4.05
N THR A 7 48.60 10.20 3.99
CA THR A 7 47.41 10.45 3.18
C THR A 7 46.43 11.29 4.00
N ASN A 8 46.09 12.45 3.44
CA ASN A 8 45.17 13.45 3.99
C ASN A 8 43.83 12.87 4.44
N ASP A 9 43.48 13.15 5.69
CA ASP A 9 42.15 13.06 6.28
C ASP A 9 41.20 14.13 5.70
N ASN A 10 40.88 14.03 4.41
CA ASN A 10 39.70 14.69 3.81
C ASN A 10 38.58 13.68 3.54
N MET A 11 38.56 12.61 4.33
CA MET A 11 37.49 11.64 4.41
C MET A 11 36.51 12.10 5.50
N ARG A 12 35.80 13.20 5.26
CA ARG A 12 34.73 13.72 6.11
C ARG A 12 34.03 14.88 5.37
N TYR A 13 32.73 14.73 5.12
CA TYR A 13 31.73 15.75 4.72
C TYR A 13 31.26 15.87 3.26
N GLU A 14 32.02 15.50 2.22
CA GLU A 14 31.52 15.65 0.83
C GLU A 14 30.62 14.50 0.34
N THR A 15 30.76 13.29 0.89
CA THR A 15 29.93 12.14 0.49
C THR A 15 28.62 12.00 1.27
N ILE A 16 28.43 12.75 2.36
CA ILE A 16 27.23 12.69 3.21
C ILE A 16 26.15 13.69 2.75
N THR A 17 26.54 14.72 1.98
CA THR A 17 25.61 15.77 1.51
C THR A 17 24.69 15.29 0.36
N LEU A 18 24.98 14.16 -0.28
CA LEU A 18 24.11 13.55 -1.30
C LEU A 18 23.00 12.62 -0.74
N ILE A 19 22.91 12.46 0.58
CA ILE A 19 21.90 11.61 1.22
C ILE A 19 20.63 12.40 1.62
N ILE A 20 20.62 13.74 1.48
CA ILE A 20 19.53 14.60 1.96
C ILE A 20 18.62 15.15 0.83
N LEU A 21 18.77 14.71 -0.43
CA LEU A 21 17.93 15.18 -1.54
C LEU A 21 17.17 14.10 -2.34
N PHE A 22 16.93 12.93 -1.74
CA PHE A 22 16.01 11.92 -2.29
C PHE A 22 14.94 11.45 -1.27
N VAL A 23 14.55 12.33 -0.36
CA VAL A 23 13.21 12.25 0.28
C VAL A 23 12.22 13.06 -0.57
N ALA A 24 12.31 12.90 -1.90
CA ALA A 24 11.21 13.22 -2.78
C ALA A 24 10.18 12.11 -2.55
N LEU A 25 9.01 12.49 -2.03
CA LEU A 25 7.79 11.70 -1.88
C LEU A 25 7.82 10.47 -2.81
N PRO A 26 7.66 9.23 -2.33
CA PRO A 26 7.33 8.15 -3.23
C PRO A 26 6.02 8.59 -3.88
N ALA A 27 6.11 9.05 -5.13
CA ALA A 27 4.94 9.37 -5.92
C ALA A 27 4.22 8.03 -6.07
N CYS A 28 3.25 7.79 -5.19
CA CYS A 28 2.29 6.72 -5.35
C CYS A 28 1.74 6.90 -6.77
N SER A 29 1.83 5.84 -7.57
CA SER A 29 1.71 5.82 -9.02
C SER A 29 0.58 6.72 -9.55
N GLY A 30 0.86 7.49 -10.60
CA GLY A 30 -0.14 8.33 -11.29
C GLY A 30 -1.23 7.51 -11.99
N PRO A 31 -2.25 8.15 -12.61
CA PRO A 31 -3.41 7.45 -13.15
C PRO A 31 -3.07 6.60 -14.38
N ASP A 32 -2.92 5.29 -14.17
CA ASP A 32 -2.79 4.28 -15.22
C ASP A 32 -4.17 3.77 -15.67
N GLN A 33 -4.51 3.99 -16.95
CA GLN A 33 -5.79 3.54 -17.53
C GLN A 33 -5.95 2.01 -17.56
N HIS A 34 -4.85 1.28 -17.72
CA HIS A 34 -4.84 -0.18 -17.72
C HIS A 34 -5.14 -0.72 -16.32
N LEU A 35 -4.48 -0.17 -15.30
CA LEU A 35 -4.76 -0.48 -13.88
C LEU A 35 -6.24 -0.27 -13.56
N GLN A 36 -6.81 0.88 -13.92
CA GLN A 36 -8.22 1.14 -13.65
C GLN A 36 -9.18 0.21 -14.40
N LYS A 37 -8.77 -0.32 -15.57
CA LYS A 37 -9.55 -1.33 -16.29
C LYS A 37 -9.58 -2.64 -15.52
N MET A 38 -8.42 -3.14 -15.09
CA MET A 38 -8.32 -4.35 -14.25
C MET A 38 -9.09 -4.18 -12.93
N ALA A 39 -8.96 -3.03 -12.28
CA ALA A 39 -9.69 -2.70 -11.06
C ALA A 39 -11.20 -2.79 -11.24
N ARG A 40 -11.74 -2.24 -12.33
CA ARG A 40 -13.17 -2.36 -12.66
C ARG A 40 -13.57 -3.81 -12.90
N GLU A 41 -12.77 -4.57 -13.65
CA GLU A 41 -13.05 -5.98 -13.92
C GLU A 41 -13.10 -6.81 -12.64
N ILE A 42 -12.09 -6.71 -11.76
CA ILE A 42 -12.03 -7.41 -10.47
C ILE A 42 -13.18 -7.00 -9.55
N TYR A 43 -13.49 -5.69 -9.48
CA TYR A 43 -14.62 -5.19 -8.71
C TYR A 43 -15.96 -5.78 -9.19
N SER A 44 -16.14 -5.91 -10.50
CA SER A 44 -17.38 -6.43 -11.11
C SER A 44 -17.55 -7.95 -11.00
N GLN A 45 -16.52 -8.70 -10.62
CA GLN A 45 -16.63 -10.15 -10.40
C GLN A 45 -17.34 -10.51 -9.09
N LYS A 46 -17.43 -9.56 -8.14
CA LYS A 46 -18.03 -9.76 -6.83
C LYS A 46 -19.41 -9.10 -6.76
N THR A 47 -20.31 -9.71 -5.99
CA THR A 47 -21.57 -9.07 -5.59
C THR A 47 -21.33 -8.34 -4.28
N TRP A 48 -21.70 -7.06 -4.21
CA TRP A 48 -21.48 -6.21 -3.05
C TRP A 48 -22.80 -5.90 -2.34
N GLU A 49 -22.83 -6.13 -1.03
CA GLU A 49 -23.99 -5.85 -0.21
C GLU A 49 -24.00 -4.38 0.26
N PRO A 50 -25.13 -3.67 0.13
CA PRO A 50 -25.27 -2.31 0.66
C PRO A 50 -25.15 -2.26 2.20
N PRO A 51 -24.79 -1.08 2.77
CA PRO A 51 -24.54 0.17 2.07
C PRO A 51 -23.13 0.23 1.48
N LEU A 52 -23.04 0.67 0.22
CA LEU A 52 -21.77 0.86 -0.47
C LEU A 52 -21.17 2.24 -0.14
N PRO A 53 -19.83 2.37 -0.19
CA PRO A 53 -19.17 3.66 -0.04
C PRO A 53 -19.63 4.68 -1.09
N PRO A 54 -19.72 5.97 -0.74
CA PRO A 54 -20.20 7.02 -1.65
C PRO A 54 -19.18 7.40 -2.73
N LYS A 55 -17.89 7.09 -2.55
CA LYS A 55 -16.88 7.32 -3.59
C LYS A 55 -16.83 6.13 -4.52
N GLU A 56 -16.71 6.38 -5.82
CA GLU A 56 -16.43 5.33 -6.81
C GLU A 56 -15.16 4.54 -6.44
N PHE A 57 -15.18 3.23 -6.70
CA PHE A 57 -14.00 2.41 -6.50
C PHE A 57 -12.90 2.77 -7.51
N LYS A 58 -11.69 3.00 -6.99
CA LYS A 58 -10.44 3.17 -7.73
C LYS A 58 -9.35 2.47 -6.94
N SER A 59 -8.48 1.74 -7.63
CA SER A 59 -7.29 1.12 -7.04
C SER A 59 -6.06 1.92 -7.45
N ASP A 60 -5.07 2.04 -6.56
CA ASP A 60 -3.76 2.62 -6.88
C ASP A 60 -2.68 1.53 -7.08
N GLY A 61 -3.12 0.29 -7.34
CA GLY A 61 -2.24 -0.86 -7.50
C GLY A 61 -1.75 -1.34 -6.15
N CYS A 62 -0.45 -1.53 -5.99
CA CYS A 62 0.12 -1.88 -4.69
C CYS A 62 0.56 -0.64 -3.87
N SER A 63 0.02 0.54 -4.18
CA SER A 63 0.24 1.85 -3.56
C SER A 63 1.72 2.27 -3.45
N CYS A 64 2.43 1.75 -2.43
CA CYS A 64 3.84 2.04 -2.13
C CYS A 64 4.77 0.84 -2.40
N TRP A 65 4.22 -0.25 -2.91
CA TRP A 65 4.98 -1.41 -3.37
C TRP A 65 5.11 -1.38 -4.89
N PRO A 66 6.17 -1.99 -5.46
CA PRO A 66 6.25 -2.12 -6.91
C PRO A 66 5.12 -3.01 -7.42
N ASP A 67 4.49 -2.58 -8.52
CA ASP A 67 3.54 -3.40 -9.26
C ASP A 67 4.31 -4.53 -9.96
N ASN A 68 4.06 -5.76 -9.54
CA ASN A 68 4.71 -6.97 -10.05
C ASN A 68 3.65 -8.07 -10.29
N ASP A 69 4.05 -9.34 -10.38
CA ASP A 69 3.15 -10.49 -10.56
C ASP A 69 2.00 -10.59 -9.54
N TRP A 70 2.10 -9.90 -8.40
CA TRP A 70 1.06 -9.81 -7.36
C TRP A 70 0.07 -8.64 -7.50
N LEU A 71 0.11 -7.87 -8.60
CA LEU A 71 -0.77 -6.68 -8.77
C LEU A 71 -2.25 -7.00 -8.56
N GLU A 72 -2.73 -8.14 -9.06
CA GLU A 72 -4.12 -8.60 -8.86
C GLU A 72 -4.47 -8.76 -7.36
N CYS A 73 -3.53 -9.26 -6.54
CA CYS A 73 -3.73 -9.39 -5.09
C CYS A 73 -3.96 -8.03 -4.43
N CYS A 74 -3.25 -6.99 -4.88
CA CYS A 74 -3.38 -5.63 -4.37
C CYS A 74 -4.72 -5.02 -4.78
N ILE A 75 -5.13 -5.19 -6.04
CA ILE A 75 -6.42 -4.70 -6.52
C ILE A 75 -7.58 -5.38 -5.77
N GLU A 76 -7.51 -6.70 -5.55
CA GLU A 76 -8.49 -7.42 -4.75
C GLU A 76 -8.56 -6.90 -3.31
N HIS A 77 -7.41 -6.67 -2.69
CA HIS A 77 -7.31 -6.11 -1.35
C HIS A 77 -7.93 -4.71 -1.27
N ASP A 78 -7.64 -3.86 -2.26
CA ASP A 78 -8.22 -2.53 -2.41
C ASP A 78 -9.74 -2.53 -2.48
N THR A 79 -10.38 -3.53 -3.11
CA THR A 79 -11.84 -3.61 -3.13
C THR A 79 -12.44 -3.71 -1.72
N ILE A 80 -11.76 -4.45 -0.83
CA ILE A 80 -12.21 -4.63 0.56
C ILE A 80 -11.81 -3.41 1.41
N TYR A 81 -10.63 -2.83 1.16
CA TYR A 81 -10.20 -1.61 1.83
C TYR A 81 -11.05 -0.39 1.48
N TRP A 82 -11.51 -0.30 0.23
CA TRP A 82 -12.48 0.69 -0.20
C TRP A 82 -13.80 0.53 0.56
N LEU A 83 -14.31 -0.71 0.66
CA LEU A 83 -15.54 -1.05 1.38
C LEU A 83 -15.44 -0.73 2.87
N GLY A 84 -14.31 -1.04 3.50
CA GLY A 84 -14.10 -0.84 4.92
C GLY A 84 -14.98 -1.75 5.79
N GLY A 85 -15.08 -1.42 7.09
CA GLY A 85 -15.81 -2.20 8.08
C GLY A 85 -15.10 -2.30 9.43
N THR A 86 -15.28 -3.44 10.10
CA THR A 86 -14.70 -3.76 11.41
C THR A 86 -13.20 -4.04 11.34
N SER A 87 -12.51 -3.94 12.47
CA SER A 87 -11.10 -4.33 12.60
C SER A 87 -10.83 -5.81 12.26
N GLU A 88 -11.79 -6.71 12.52
CA GLU A 88 -11.70 -8.13 12.15
C GLU A 88 -11.82 -8.34 10.64
N GLU A 89 -12.70 -7.60 9.95
CA GLU A 89 -12.79 -7.65 8.48
C GLU A 89 -11.51 -7.13 7.82
N ARG A 90 -10.93 -6.06 8.38
CA ARG A 90 -9.61 -5.58 7.94
C ARG A 90 -8.56 -6.66 8.10
N LYS A 91 -8.50 -7.32 9.26
CA LYS A 91 -7.54 -8.40 9.51
C LYS A 91 -7.72 -9.55 8.52
N LYS A 92 -8.95 -9.93 8.19
CA LYS A 92 -9.25 -10.93 7.16
C LYS A 92 -8.77 -10.49 5.78
N ALA A 93 -9.01 -9.24 5.39
CA ALA A 93 -8.51 -8.68 4.13
C ALA A 93 -6.98 -8.76 4.07
N ASP A 94 -6.29 -8.36 5.13
CA ASP A 94 -4.82 -8.37 5.20
C ASP A 94 -4.23 -9.78 5.13
N LEU A 95 -4.88 -10.75 5.78
CA LEU A 95 -4.48 -12.16 5.69
C LEU A 95 -4.71 -12.74 4.28
N ALA A 96 -5.79 -12.34 3.60
CA ALA A 96 -6.03 -12.73 2.21
C ALA A 96 -4.96 -12.15 1.27
N LEU A 97 -4.54 -10.89 1.48
CA LEU A 97 -3.42 -10.29 0.76
C LEU A 97 -2.12 -11.08 1.01
N GLN A 98 -1.83 -11.40 2.27
CA GLN A 98 -0.66 -12.20 2.63
C GLN A 98 -0.64 -13.53 1.86
N GLU A 99 -1.76 -14.25 1.85
CA GLU A 99 -1.89 -15.54 1.20
C GLU A 99 -1.71 -15.42 -0.32
N CYS A 100 -2.42 -14.51 -0.98
CA CYS A 100 -2.34 -14.30 -2.42
C CYS A 100 -0.91 -13.94 -2.87
N VAL A 101 -0.27 -12.98 -2.19
CA VAL A 101 1.10 -12.57 -2.51
C VAL A 101 2.10 -13.69 -2.24
N SER A 102 1.91 -14.46 -1.16
CA SER A 102 2.79 -15.61 -0.84
C SER A 102 2.74 -16.70 -1.92
N GLN A 103 1.58 -16.86 -2.58
CA GLN A 103 1.40 -17.82 -3.66
C GLN A 103 1.95 -17.33 -5.00
N LYS A 104 1.81 -16.03 -5.31
CA LYS A 104 2.24 -15.45 -6.60
C LYS A 104 3.72 -15.11 -6.66
N ASP A 105 4.35 -14.84 -5.52
CA ASP A 105 5.77 -14.47 -5.45
C ASP A 105 6.50 -15.31 -4.40
N HIS A 106 6.58 -14.86 -3.15
CA HIS A 106 7.21 -15.65 -2.10
C HIS A 106 6.64 -15.38 -0.70
N PRO A 107 6.68 -16.38 0.23
CA PRO A 107 6.08 -16.26 1.57
C PRO A 107 6.63 -15.14 2.46
N ILE A 108 7.83 -14.63 2.18
CA ILE A 108 8.39 -13.49 2.92
C ILE A 108 7.69 -12.21 2.48
N MET A 109 7.52 -11.98 1.16
CA MET A 109 6.83 -10.78 0.65
C MET A 109 5.40 -10.69 1.16
N GLY A 110 4.64 -11.79 1.14
CA GLY A 110 3.28 -11.78 1.69
C GLY A 110 3.24 -11.33 3.15
N ARG A 111 4.16 -11.84 4.00
CA ARG A 111 4.25 -11.42 5.41
C ARG A 111 4.68 -9.96 5.57
N VAL A 112 5.62 -9.51 4.74
CA VAL A 112 6.09 -8.12 4.74
C VAL A 112 4.94 -7.19 4.37
N MET A 113 4.19 -7.50 3.31
CA MET A 113 3.01 -6.72 2.91
C MET A 113 1.92 -6.73 3.99
N TYR A 114 1.64 -7.88 4.61
CA TYR A 114 0.71 -7.98 5.75
C TYR A 114 1.06 -6.97 6.85
N TYR A 115 2.28 -7.00 7.38
CA TYR A 115 2.68 -6.07 8.44
C TYR A 115 2.70 -4.62 7.94
N GLY A 116 3.10 -4.38 6.69
CA GLY A 116 3.05 -3.08 6.03
C GLY A 116 1.64 -2.48 6.05
N VAL A 117 0.63 -3.21 5.57
CA VAL A 117 -0.76 -2.70 5.55
C VAL A 117 -1.35 -2.60 6.96
N ARG A 118 -1.02 -3.53 7.87
CA ARG A 118 -1.48 -3.49 9.27
C ARG A 118 -1.09 -2.20 9.98
N LEU A 119 0.10 -1.66 9.69
CA LEU A 119 0.65 -0.47 10.34
C LEU A 119 0.39 0.81 9.53
N GLY A 120 0.52 0.76 8.20
CA GLY A 120 0.53 1.93 7.32
C GLY A 120 -0.83 2.35 6.77
N ALA A 121 -1.83 1.47 6.77
CA ALA A 121 -3.12 1.74 6.14
C ALA A 121 -4.29 1.85 7.14
N VAL A 122 -4.01 2.13 8.41
CA VAL A 122 -5.00 2.23 9.49
C VAL A 122 -6.04 3.34 9.26
N PRO A 123 -7.29 3.22 9.74
CA PRO A 123 -8.38 4.14 9.38
C PRO A 123 -8.19 5.58 9.84
N TRP A 124 -7.45 5.81 10.94
CA TRP A 124 -7.16 7.15 11.47
C TRP A 124 -5.98 7.85 10.79
N LEU A 125 -5.24 7.15 9.92
CA LEU A 125 -4.19 7.78 9.14
C LEU A 125 -4.80 8.34 7.84
N PRO A 126 -4.59 9.62 7.50
CA PRO A 126 -5.22 10.25 6.34
C PRO A 126 -4.52 9.88 5.02
N THR A 127 -4.17 8.61 4.83
CA THR A 127 -3.64 8.10 3.57
C THR A 127 -4.76 7.83 2.56
N PRO A 128 -4.50 7.92 1.25
CA PRO A 128 -5.50 7.65 0.22
C PRO A 128 -5.94 6.18 0.19
N PHE A 129 -5.06 5.25 0.62
CA PHE A 129 -5.27 3.80 0.68
C PHE A 129 -5.66 3.28 2.07
N ARG A 130 -6.09 4.15 2.99
CA ARG A 130 -6.49 3.74 4.35
C ARG A 130 -7.68 2.79 4.34
N TRP A 131 -7.87 2.04 5.43
CA TRP A 131 -9.10 1.27 5.64
C TRP A 131 -10.35 2.15 5.60
N GLY A 132 -11.31 1.77 4.75
CA GLY A 132 -12.52 2.52 4.47
C GLY A 132 -12.30 3.76 3.61
N PHE A 133 -11.30 3.77 2.71
CA PHE A 133 -11.00 4.95 1.90
C PHE A 133 -12.15 5.37 0.97
N GLY A 134 -13.08 4.47 0.65
CA GLY A 134 -14.31 4.77 -0.08
C GLY A 134 -15.28 5.69 0.68
N TRP A 135 -15.13 5.78 2.01
CA TRP A 135 -15.96 6.63 2.87
C TRP A 135 -15.32 8.00 3.11
N LYS A 136 -16.12 8.94 3.63
CA LYS A 136 -15.64 10.26 4.02
C LYS A 136 -14.75 10.11 5.25
N TYR A 137 -13.50 10.54 5.18
CA TYR A 137 -12.60 10.51 6.35
C TYR A 137 -13.24 11.26 7.54
N PRO A 138 -13.16 10.74 8.78
CA PRO A 138 -12.40 9.57 9.25
C PRO A 138 -13.20 8.24 9.28
N GLN A 139 -14.29 8.12 8.53
CA GLN A 139 -15.09 6.89 8.50
C GLN A 139 -14.28 5.72 7.95
N SER A 140 -14.34 4.59 8.63
CA SER A 140 -13.66 3.33 8.28
C SER A 140 -14.57 2.32 7.59
N GLY A 141 -15.84 2.65 7.35
CA GLY A 141 -16.86 1.72 6.94
C GLY A 141 -18.26 2.34 7.02
N PRO A 142 -19.31 1.52 6.81
CA PRO A 142 -20.68 1.98 6.78
C PRO A 142 -21.18 2.50 8.15
N PRO A 143 -22.15 3.42 8.17
CA PRO A 143 -22.72 3.95 9.42
C PRO A 143 -23.21 2.82 10.33
N GLY A 144 -22.89 2.91 11.63
CA GLY A 144 -23.28 1.90 12.63
C GLY A 144 -22.36 0.68 12.73
N LYS A 145 -21.36 0.56 11.84
CA LYS A 145 -20.35 -0.50 11.90
C LYS A 145 -19.05 0.04 12.49
N GLN A 146 -18.86 -0.14 13.79
CA GLN A 146 -17.68 0.34 14.50
C GLN A 146 -16.43 -0.47 14.10
N TYR A 147 -15.31 0.24 13.91
CA TYR A 147 -14.00 -0.37 13.66
C TYR A 147 -13.47 -1.11 14.90
#